data_AF-A0A9R1WG28-F1
#
_entry.id   AF-A0A9R1WG28-F1
#
_cell.length_a   1.000
_cell.length_b   1.000
_cell.length_c   1.000
_cell.angle_alpha   90.00
_cell.angle_beta   90.00
_cell.angle_gamma   90.00
#
_symmetry.space_group_name_H-M   'P 1'
#
loop_
_entity.id
_entity.type
_entity.pdbx_description
1 polymer ?
#
loop_
_entity_poly.entity_id
_entity_poly.type
_entity_poly.pdbx_seq_one_letter_code
_entity_poly.pdbx_strand_id
1 'polypeptide(L)'
;MGLLSNRLDKKNLKPGDHIYSWRHAYIYAHHGVYLGDDKVVHFTRLGQEVGTGTGLDVLIISSMPPPRLVTCPTCNHTDISNGIITSCLNCFLNGGLLYRFEYSVNPVVFLANPRGGTCTLAASDPPETVIHRANYLVKNGFGCYNILKNNCIHFAIYCKTGRLVSDKKTMSPSRLMASIIGHPLEAVFSSSLKLVKASGVAPYCVNRYVDDIGKKSDVVS
;
A
#
# COMPACT_ATOMS: atom_id res chain seq x y z
N MET A 1 -17.08 8.07 -12.20
CA MET A 1 -16.96 7.50 -10.83
C MET A 1 -16.73 8.67 -9.90
N GLY A 2 -17.51 8.73 -8.81
CA GLY A 2 -17.95 9.97 -8.19
C GLY A 2 -16.98 10.54 -7.16
N LEU A 3 -16.86 11.87 -7.19
CA LEU A 3 -16.06 12.79 -6.36
C LEU A 3 -16.13 12.61 -4.81
N LEU A 4 -16.84 11.62 -4.26
CA LEU A 4 -17.29 11.65 -2.85
C LEU A 4 -17.00 10.38 -2.02
N SER A 5 -16.83 9.19 -2.62
CA SER A 5 -16.44 8.00 -1.85
C SER A 5 -16.02 6.82 -2.72
N ASN A 6 -14.95 6.16 -2.31
CA ASN A 6 -14.50 4.89 -2.90
C ASN A 6 -15.32 3.68 -2.42
N ARG A 7 -16.39 3.90 -1.64
CA ARG A 7 -17.22 2.83 -1.07
C ARG A 7 -17.82 2.00 -2.20
N LEU A 8 -17.79 0.68 -2.04
CA LEU A 8 -18.23 -0.27 -3.04
C LEU A 8 -19.25 -1.23 -2.43
N ASP A 9 -20.39 -1.40 -3.09
CA ASP A 9 -21.32 -2.49 -2.77
C ASP A 9 -20.77 -3.83 -3.28
N LYS A 10 -20.95 -4.89 -2.49
CA LYS A 10 -20.50 -6.25 -2.85
C LYS A 10 -20.98 -6.73 -4.23
N LYS A 11 -22.18 -6.32 -4.66
CA LYS A 11 -22.74 -6.64 -5.98
C LYS A 11 -21.94 -6.08 -7.17
N ASN A 12 -21.16 -5.01 -6.92
CA ASN A 12 -20.36 -4.33 -7.93
C ASN A 12 -18.89 -4.79 -7.89
N LEU A 13 -18.55 -5.70 -6.98
CA LEU A 13 -17.20 -6.22 -6.80
C LEU A 13 -16.88 -7.23 -7.90
N LYS A 14 -15.74 -7.04 -8.56
CA LYS A 14 -15.29 -7.90 -9.67
C LYS A 14 -13.94 -8.55 -9.36
N PRO A 15 -13.72 -9.80 -9.81
CA PRO A 15 -12.39 -10.41 -9.74
C PRO A 15 -11.31 -9.48 -10.30
N GLY A 16 -10.17 -9.39 -9.62
CA GLY A 16 -9.08 -8.47 -9.93
C GLY A 16 -9.23 -7.06 -9.35
N ASP A 17 -10.33 -6.73 -8.65
CA ASP A 17 -10.46 -5.46 -7.94
C ASP A 17 -9.45 -5.39 -6.78
N HIS A 18 -8.72 -4.28 -6.69
CA HIS A 18 -7.98 -3.91 -5.50
C HIS A 18 -8.96 -3.25 -4.53
N ILE A 19 -9.19 -3.92 -3.42
CA ILE A 19 -10.10 -3.47 -2.38
C ILE A 19 -9.35 -3.12 -1.12
N TYR A 20 -9.96 -2.27 -0.31
CA TYR A 20 -9.45 -1.96 0.99
C TYR A 20 -10.58 -1.71 1.98
N SER A 21 -10.22 -1.75 3.25
CA SER A 21 -11.14 -1.46 4.33
C SER A 21 -10.40 -0.71 5.44
N TRP A 22 -11.00 0.38 5.90
CA TRP A 22 -10.44 1.18 6.98
C TRP A 22 -10.47 0.42 8.31
N ARG A 23 -9.42 0.58 9.11
CA ARG A 23 -9.23 0.03 10.46
C ARG A 23 -8.93 1.17 11.43
N HIS A 24 -9.14 0.90 12.72
CA HIS A 24 -8.76 1.80 13.81
C HIS A 24 -9.17 3.26 13.57
N ALA A 25 -10.47 3.53 13.44
CA ALA A 25 -10.99 4.88 13.24
C ALA A 25 -10.34 5.64 12.05
N TYR A 26 -10.17 4.97 10.90
CA TYR A 26 -9.69 5.54 9.63
C TYR A 26 -8.19 5.92 9.57
N ILE A 27 -7.37 5.49 10.53
CA ILE A 27 -5.93 5.78 10.53
C ILE A 27 -5.10 4.78 9.71
N TYR A 28 -5.68 3.64 9.35
CA TYR A 28 -5.04 2.60 8.54
C TYR A 28 -6.05 1.98 7.59
N ALA A 29 -5.65 1.74 6.34
CA ALA A 29 -6.41 0.96 5.39
C ALA A 29 -5.71 -0.38 5.19
N HIS A 30 -6.45 -1.48 5.32
CA HIS A 30 -5.95 -2.81 4.98
C HIS A 30 -6.34 -3.14 3.54
N HIS A 31 -5.37 -3.54 2.73
CA HIS A 31 -5.50 -3.70 1.28
C HIS A 31 -5.43 -5.18 0.86
N GLY A 32 -6.17 -5.53 -0.20
CA GLY A 32 -6.18 -6.85 -0.79
C GLY A 32 -6.67 -6.85 -2.23
N VAL A 33 -6.52 -7.99 -2.89
CA VAL A 33 -7.02 -8.23 -4.25
C VAL A 33 -8.13 -9.27 -4.18
N TYR A 34 -9.30 -8.92 -4.69
CA TYR A 34 -10.43 -9.84 -4.78
C TYR A 34 -10.22 -10.84 -5.91
N LEU A 35 -10.31 -12.13 -5.62
CA LEU A 35 -10.13 -13.20 -6.62
C LEU A 35 -11.43 -13.65 -7.28
N GLY A 36 -12.59 -13.28 -6.73
CA GLY A 36 -13.86 -13.93 -7.03
C GLY A 36 -14.28 -14.89 -5.90
N ASP A 37 -15.51 -15.37 -5.96
CA ASP A 37 -16.06 -16.38 -5.03
C ASP A 37 -15.85 -16.07 -3.54
N ASP A 38 -16.05 -14.81 -3.15
CA ASP A 38 -15.84 -14.32 -1.80
C ASP A 38 -14.39 -14.42 -1.28
N LYS A 39 -13.40 -14.66 -2.15
CA LYS A 39 -11.98 -14.83 -1.77
C LYS A 39 -11.17 -13.55 -2.00
N VAL A 40 -10.32 -13.24 -1.05
CA VAL A 40 -9.39 -12.11 -1.09
C VAL A 40 -7.98 -12.59 -0.77
N VAL A 41 -7.02 -12.24 -1.61
CA VAL A 41 -5.60 -12.38 -1.29
C VAL A 41 -5.09 -11.07 -0.73
N HIS A 42 -4.42 -11.14 0.41
CA HIS A 42 -3.90 -9.96 1.08
C HIS A 42 -2.61 -10.28 1.81
N PHE A 43 -1.75 -9.27 1.91
CA PHE A 43 -0.46 -9.40 2.56
C PHE A 43 -0.55 -8.92 4.01
N THR A 44 -0.13 -9.78 4.92
CA THR A 44 -0.23 -9.61 6.37
C THR A 44 1.12 -9.87 7.02
N ARG A 45 1.35 -9.32 8.20
CA ARG A 45 2.54 -9.66 9.00
C ARG A 45 2.18 -10.83 9.90
N LEU A 46 2.99 -11.88 9.88
CA LEU A 46 2.95 -12.92 10.91
C LEU A 46 4.18 -12.84 11.80
N GLY A 47 4.10 -13.44 12.98
CA GLY A 47 4.99 -13.33 14.14
C GLY A 47 6.48 -13.61 13.97
N GLN A 48 7.03 -13.52 12.76
CA GLN A 48 8.45 -13.46 12.49
C GLN A 48 8.87 -11.98 12.34
N GLU A 49 9.59 -11.51 13.35
CA GLU A 49 10.33 -10.25 13.45
C GLU A 49 9.61 -9.03 14.02
N VAL A 50 10.44 -8.23 14.71
CA VAL A 50 10.18 -7.30 15.82
C VAL A 50 9.03 -6.33 15.54
N GLY A 51 7.92 -6.51 16.25
CA GLY A 51 6.98 -5.40 16.48
C GLY A 51 7.82 -4.21 16.94
N THR A 52 7.57 -3.04 16.38
CA THR A 52 8.38 -1.85 16.70
C THR A 52 8.37 -1.52 18.20
N GLY A 53 7.50 -2.18 18.98
CA GLY A 53 7.23 -1.89 20.38
C GLY A 53 6.37 -0.65 20.52
N THR A 54 5.74 -0.19 19.43
CA THR A 54 5.03 1.08 19.35
C THR A 54 3.56 0.88 19.03
N GLY A 55 2.75 1.94 19.17
CA GLY A 55 1.34 1.93 18.77
C GLY A 55 1.08 1.56 17.29
N LEU A 56 2.10 1.56 16.42
CA LEU A 56 1.97 1.00 15.06
C LEU A 56 1.68 -0.50 15.06
N ASP A 57 2.11 -1.24 16.09
CA ASP A 57 1.88 -2.69 16.19
C ASP A 57 0.38 -3.01 16.36
N VAL A 58 -0.41 -2.09 16.92
CA VAL A 58 -1.87 -2.19 17.00
C VAL A 58 -2.50 -2.20 15.61
N LEU A 59 -2.01 -1.36 14.68
CA LEU A 59 -2.49 -1.33 13.29
C LEU A 59 -2.25 -2.66 12.58
N ILE A 60 -1.14 -3.33 12.91
CA ILE A 60 -0.76 -4.63 12.36
C ILE A 60 -1.74 -5.71 12.79
N ILE A 61 -2.10 -5.78 14.07
CA ILE A 61 -3.01 -6.80 14.60
C ILE A 61 -4.36 -6.75 13.88
N SER A 62 -4.84 -5.57 13.49
CA SER A 62 -6.10 -5.46 12.73
C SER A 62 -6.05 -5.97 11.28
N SER A 63 -4.86 -6.22 10.76
CA SER A 63 -4.64 -6.84 9.45
C SER A 63 -4.63 -8.36 9.54
N MET A 64 -4.39 -8.90 10.73
CA MET A 64 -4.46 -10.32 10.98
C MET A 64 -5.93 -10.75 11.14
N PRO A 65 -6.28 -11.97 10.74
CA PRO A 65 -7.53 -12.57 11.18
C PRO A 65 -7.58 -12.49 12.72
N PRO A 66 -8.66 -11.97 13.32
CA PRO A 66 -8.77 -11.97 14.77
C PRO A 66 -8.65 -13.41 15.30
N PRO A 67 -8.04 -13.64 16.47
CA PRO A 67 -8.15 -14.91 17.16
C PRO A 67 -9.61 -15.08 17.57
N ARG A 68 -10.43 -15.63 16.67
CA ARG A 68 -11.85 -15.85 16.94
C ARG A 68 -11.96 -17.07 17.84
N LEU A 69 -12.81 -16.97 18.86
CA LEU A 69 -13.36 -18.12 19.58
C LEU A 69 -14.10 -19.09 18.62
N VAL A 70 -14.43 -18.65 17.41
CA VAL A 70 -15.06 -19.44 16.35
C VAL A 70 -14.22 -19.38 15.08
N THR A 71 -13.63 -20.51 14.71
CA THR A 71 -12.88 -20.70 13.46
C THR A 71 -13.81 -20.42 12.28
N CYS A 72 -13.35 -19.60 11.31
CA CYS A 72 -14.13 -19.38 10.10
C CYS A 72 -14.18 -20.69 9.28
N PRO A 73 -15.36 -21.23 8.95
CA PRO A 73 -15.47 -22.54 8.31
C PRO A 73 -14.88 -22.58 6.90
N THR A 74 -14.72 -21.42 6.26
CA THR A 74 -14.20 -21.29 4.90
C THR A 74 -12.71 -20.91 4.85
N CYS A 75 -12.16 -20.37 5.93
CA CYS A 75 -10.77 -19.92 5.95
C CYS A 75 -9.92 -20.95 6.69
N ASN A 76 -9.06 -21.65 5.95
CA ASN A 76 -8.08 -22.54 6.56
C ASN A 76 -6.72 -21.82 6.62
N HIS A 77 -6.40 -21.28 7.79
CA HIS A 77 -5.17 -20.52 8.04
C HIS A 77 -4.02 -21.48 8.43
N THR A 78 -3.74 -22.49 7.61
CA THR A 78 -2.82 -23.59 7.99
C THR A 78 -1.39 -23.42 7.53
N ASP A 79 -1.11 -22.50 6.59
CA ASP A 79 0.26 -22.25 6.18
C ASP A 79 0.43 -20.79 5.75
N ILE A 80 1.16 -20.05 6.57
CA ILE A 80 1.35 -18.60 6.39
C ILE A 80 2.86 -18.29 6.52
N SER A 81 3.68 -19.15 5.94
CA SER A 81 5.14 -18.98 5.93
C SER A 81 5.59 -17.67 5.28
N ASN A 82 4.82 -17.14 4.31
CA ASN A 82 5.22 -15.97 3.51
C ASN A 82 4.40 -14.69 3.77
N GLY A 83 3.54 -14.66 4.80
CA GLY A 83 2.70 -13.50 5.17
C GLY A 83 1.55 -13.17 4.21
N ILE A 84 1.53 -13.73 3.00
CA ILE A 84 0.42 -13.61 2.05
C ILE A 84 -0.58 -14.71 2.33
N ILE A 85 -1.84 -14.32 2.57
CA ILE A 85 -2.92 -15.26 2.86
C ILE A 85 -4.10 -15.05 1.93
N THR A 86 -4.87 -16.12 1.75
CA THR A 86 -6.20 -16.06 1.14
C THR A 86 -7.24 -16.20 2.25
N SER A 87 -8.18 -15.27 2.31
CA SER A 87 -9.29 -15.30 3.27
C SER A 87 -10.62 -15.04 2.57
N CYS A 88 -11.75 -15.29 3.26
CA CYS A 88 -13.04 -14.84 2.78
C CYS A 88 -13.20 -13.32 2.95
N LEU A 89 -14.08 -12.70 2.18
CA LEU A 89 -14.32 -11.25 2.18
C LEU A 89 -14.70 -10.75 3.58
N ASN A 90 -15.51 -11.52 4.32
CA ASN A 90 -15.92 -11.15 5.67
C ASN A 90 -14.73 -11.13 6.66
N CYS A 91 -13.83 -12.10 6.57
CA CYS A 91 -12.61 -12.12 7.37
C CYS A 91 -11.68 -10.98 6.99
N PHE A 92 -11.51 -10.72 5.68
CA PHE A 92 -10.74 -9.58 5.18
C PHE A 92 -11.30 -8.26 5.73
N LEU A 93 -12.62 -8.05 5.65
CA LEU A 93 -13.29 -6.81 6.09
C LEU A 93 -13.27 -6.61 7.60
N ASN A 94 -13.28 -7.69 8.40
CA ASN A 94 -13.29 -7.66 9.86
C ASN A 94 -14.33 -6.68 10.45
N GLY A 95 -15.56 -6.72 9.93
CA GLY A 95 -16.65 -5.82 10.32
C GLY A 95 -16.57 -4.40 9.74
N GLY A 96 -15.50 -4.06 9.01
CA GLY A 96 -15.33 -2.80 8.30
C GLY A 96 -16.11 -2.71 6.98
N LEU A 97 -16.14 -1.51 6.42
CA LEU A 97 -16.78 -1.24 5.12
C LEU A 97 -15.85 -1.59 3.95
N LEU A 98 -16.44 -1.96 2.81
CA LEU A 98 -15.75 -2.29 1.57
C LEU A 98 -15.52 -1.03 0.71
N TYR A 99 -14.29 -0.82 0.28
CA TYR A 99 -13.90 0.25 -0.64
C TYR A 99 -13.08 -0.33 -1.79
N ARG A 100 -13.14 0.32 -2.96
CA ARG A 100 -12.31 0.00 -4.12
C ARG A 100 -11.22 1.05 -4.28
N PHE A 101 -9.99 0.61 -4.47
CA PHE A 101 -8.87 1.47 -4.80
C PHE A 101 -8.95 1.93 -6.26
N GLU A 102 -8.73 3.21 -6.52
CA GLU A 102 -8.86 3.78 -7.87
C GLU A 102 -7.51 3.87 -8.60
N TYR A 103 -7.52 3.47 -9.87
CA TYR A 103 -6.38 3.53 -10.79
C TYR A 103 -6.66 4.55 -11.89
N SER A 104 -5.61 5.06 -12.53
CA SER A 104 -5.71 6.05 -13.61
C SER A 104 -6.54 7.29 -13.24
N VAL A 105 -6.47 7.71 -11.97
CA VAL A 105 -7.19 8.92 -11.55
C VAL A 105 -6.55 10.17 -12.16
N ASN A 106 -7.33 11.24 -12.30
CA ASN A 106 -6.80 12.52 -12.75
C ASN A 106 -5.81 13.10 -11.71
N PRO A 107 -4.67 13.71 -12.13
CA PRO A 107 -3.72 14.36 -11.22
C PRO A 107 -4.35 15.34 -10.23
N VAL A 108 -5.37 16.10 -10.63
CA VAL A 108 -6.08 17.02 -9.74
C VAL A 108 -6.82 16.26 -8.64
N VAL A 109 -7.50 15.16 -9.00
CA VAL A 109 -8.19 14.30 -8.01
C VAL A 109 -7.18 13.63 -7.08
N PHE A 110 -6.04 13.20 -7.60
CA PHE A 110 -4.97 12.60 -6.81
C PHE A 110 -4.38 13.58 -5.80
N LEU A 111 -4.07 14.81 -6.24
CA LEU A 111 -3.51 15.86 -5.37
C LEU A 111 -4.53 16.42 -4.38
N ALA A 112 -5.81 16.45 -4.75
CA ALA A 112 -6.90 16.89 -3.87
C ALA A 112 -7.30 15.83 -2.83
N ASN A 113 -6.80 14.60 -2.93
CA ASN A 113 -7.17 13.52 -2.02
C ASN A 113 -6.50 13.71 -0.65
N PRO A 114 -7.27 14.02 0.42
CA PRO A 114 -6.70 14.32 1.73
C PRO A 114 -6.18 13.06 2.44
N ARG A 115 -6.53 11.87 1.94
CA ARG A 115 -6.15 10.58 2.51
C ARG A 115 -5.39 9.77 1.48
N GLY A 116 -4.07 9.71 1.65
CA GLY A 116 -3.19 8.85 0.87
C GLY A 116 -3.62 7.39 0.92
N GLY A 117 -3.16 6.61 -0.07
CA GLY A 117 -3.38 5.16 -0.11
C GLY A 117 -4.77 4.73 -0.57
N THR A 118 -5.51 5.57 -1.29
CA THR A 118 -6.85 5.23 -1.80
C THR A 118 -6.97 5.28 -3.32
N CYS A 119 -5.99 5.88 -4.01
CA CYS A 119 -5.90 5.96 -5.46
C CYS A 119 -4.45 6.11 -5.95
N THR A 120 -4.23 5.96 -7.26
CA THR A 120 -2.92 6.14 -7.94
C THR A 120 -3.11 6.62 -9.38
N LEU A 121 -2.11 7.30 -9.94
CA LEU A 121 -2.11 7.72 -11.34
C LEU A 121 -1.76 6.56 -12.29
N ALA A 122 -1.06 5.54 -11.78
CA ALA A 122 -0.75 4.34 -12.54
C ALA A 122 -2.00 3.65 -13.10
N ALA A 123 -1.87 3.09 -14.30
CA ALA A 123 -2.88 2.22 -14.88
C ALA A 123 -2.83 0.82 -14.26
N SER A 124 -3.98 0.16 -14.21
CA SER A 124 -4.08 -1.25 -13.84
C SER A 124 -3.90 -2.13 -15.07
N ASP A 125 -3.26 -3.28 -14.88
CA ASP A 125 -3.29 -4.39 -15.82
C ASP A 125 -4.70 -5.03 -15.88
N PRO A 126 -5.01 -5.84 -16.92
CA PRO A 126 -6.26 -6.58 -17.03
C PRO A 126 -6.50 -7.53 -15.84
N PRO A 127 -7.77 -7.76 -15.43
CA PRO A 127 -8.12 -8.59 -14.28
C PRO A 127 -7.46 -9.98 -14.27
N GLU A 128 -7.33 -10.62 -15.42
CA GLU A 128 -6.75 -11.96 -15.57
C GLU A 128 -5.26 -11.94 -15.18
N THR A 129 -4.52 -10.94 -15.64
CA THR A 129 -3.12 -10.72 -15.28
C THR A 129 -2.97 -10.44 -13.79
N VAL A 130 -3.87 -9.65 -13.21
CA VAL A 130 -3.86 -9.30 -11.79
C VAL A 130 -4.07 -10.55 -10.92
N ILE A 131 -5.08 -11.36 -11.25
CA ILE A 131 -5.41 -12.60 -10.53
C ILE A 131 -4.27 -13.61 -10.68
N HIS A 132 -3.72 -13.77 -11.88
CA HIS A 132 -2.56 -14.63 -12.12
C HIS A 132 -1.38 -14.23 -11.23
N ARG A 133 -1.06 -12.92 -11.19
CA ARG A 133 0.03 -12.38 -10.35
C ARG A 133 -0.22 -12.58 -8.86
N ALA A 134 -1.44 -12.33 -8.38
CA ALA A 134 -1.78 -12.54 -6.98
C ALA A 134 -1.61 -14.02 -6.57
N ASN A 135 -2.10 -14.96 -7.38
CA ASN A 135 -1.94 -16.40 -7.14
C ASN A 135 -0.48 -16.85 -7.22
N TYR A 136 0.31 -16.28 -8.13
CA TYR A 136 1.74 -16.53 -8.21
C TYR A 136 2.44 -16.13 -6.90
N LEU A 137 2.10 -14.96 -6.35
CA LEU A 137 2.72 -14.46 -5.11
C LEU A 137 2.31 -15.28 -3.88
N VAL A 138 1.09 -15.81 -3.82
CA VAL A 138 0.69 -16.75 -2.75
C VAL A 138 1.68 -17.93 -2.68
N LYS A 139 2.14 -18.43 -3.83
CA LYS A 139 3.08 -19.57 -3.91
C LYS A 139 4.55 -19.19 -3.70
N ASN A 140 4.95 -18.00 -4.17
CA ASN A 140 6.36 -17.62 -4.25
C ASN A 140 6.78 -16.57 -3.21
N GLY A 141 5.82 -16.00 -2.48
CA GLY A 141 6.05 -14.90 -1.53
C GLY A 141 6.20 -13.53 -2.20
N PHE A 142 6.27 -12.49 -1.36
CA PHE A 142 6.40 -11.08 -1.76
C PHE A 142 7.43 -10.32 -0.89
N GLY A 143 8.39 -11.06 -0.34
CA GLY A 143 9.35 -10.55 0.65
C GLY A 143 8.75 -10.35 2.04
N CYS A 144 9.53 -9.76 2.95
CA CYS A 144 9.13 -9.55 4.34
C CYS A 144 8.18 -8.36 4.50
N TYR A 145 7.15 -8.50 5.33
CA TYR A 145 6.19 -7.43 5.58
C TYR A 145 6.83 -6.30 6.39
N ASN A 146 6.78 -5.08 5.85
CA ASN A 146 7.21 -3.86 6.52
C ASN A 146 6.10 -2.79 6.40
N ILE A 147 5.58 -2.33 7.55
CA ILE A 147 4.45 -1.40 7.65
C ILE A 147 4.66 -0.12 6.82
N LEU A 148 5.90 0.36 6.71
CA LEU A 148 6.21 1.62 6.05
C LEU A 148 6.60 1.46 4.58
N LYS A 149 7.05 0.27 4.16
CA LYS A 149 7.69 0.07 2.84
C LYS A 149 7.16 -1.10 2.03
N ASN A 150 6.97 -2.27 2.65
CA ASN A 150 6.53 -3.48 1.97
C ASN A 150 5.32 -4.06 2.71
N ASN A 151 4.18 -3.38 2.58
CA ASN A 151 2.95 -3.70 3.31
C ASN A 151 1.84 -4.12 2.33
N CYS A 152 0.62 -4.27 2.85
CA CYS A 152 -0.55 -4.66 2.07
C CYS A 152 -0.85 -3.78 0.83
N ILE A 153 -0.62 -2.45 0.90
CA ILE A 153 -0.87 -1.57 -0.26
C ILE A 153 0.16 -1.77 -1.35
N HIS A 154 1.44 -1.96 -1.00
CA HIS A 154 2.49 -2.23 -1.98
C HIS A 154 2.26 -3.57 -2.68
N PHE A 155 1.86 -4.59 -1.92
CA PHE A 155 1.44 -5.88 -2.48
C PHE A 155 0.30 -5.73 -3.47
N ALA A 156 -0.78 -5.05 -3.10
CA ALA A 156 -1.94 -4.90 -3.97
C ALA A 156 -1.63 -4.04 -5.21
N ILE A 157 -0.83 -2.98 -5.08
CA ILE A 157 -0.35 -2.17 -6.21
C ILE A 157 0.52 -3.01 -7.15
N TYR A 158 1.43 -3.83 -6.63
CA TYR A 158 2.24 -4.73 -7.45
C TYR A 158 1.36 -5.76 -8.17
N CYS A 159 0.38 -6.36 -7.48
CA CYS A 159 -0.60 -7.23 -8.09
C CYS A 159 -1.33 -6.56 -9.26
N LYS A 160 -1.65 -5.26 -9.13
CA LYS A 160 -2.40 -4.51 -10.14
C LYS A 160 -1.57 -3.97 -11.30
N THR A 161 -0.27 -3.74 -11.11
CA THR A 161 0.55 -2.98 -12.08
C THR A 161 1.81 -3.69 -12.54
N GLY A 162 2.21 -4.76 -11.86
CA GLY A 162 3.47 -5.47 -12.07
C GLY A 162 4.70 -4.65 -11.69
N ARG A 163 4.52 -3.46 -11.12
CA ARG A 163 5.59 -2.51 -10.83
C ARG A 163 5.83 -2.47 -9.33
N LEU A 164 7.06 -2.81 -8.93
CA LEU A 164 7.52 -2.53 -7.58
C LEU A 164 7.78 -1.02 -7.44
N VAL A 165 7.32 -0.47 -6.33
CA VAL A 165 7.74 0.85 -5.87
C VAL A 165 9.15 0.66 -5.32
N SER A 166 10.15 0.89 -6.17
CA SER A 166 11.54 0.89 -5.72
C SER A 166 11.83 2.26 -5.15
N ASP A 167 12.08 2.33 -3.84
CA ASP A 167 12.92 3.38 -3.26
C ASP A 167 14.32 3.24 -3.88
N LYS A 168 14.53 3.71 -5.12
CA LYS A 168 15.87 4.08 -5.56
C LYS A 168 16.24 5.40 -4.90
N LYS A 169 16.34 5.40 -3.57
CA LYS A 169 17.27 6.31 -2.93
C LYS A 169 18.63 5.69 -3.15
N THR A 170 19.31 6.11 -4.21
CA THR A 170 20.75 5.97 -4.33
C THR A 170 21.34 6.47 -3.02
N MET A 171 21.71 5.58 -2.11
CA MET A 171 22.82 5.84 -1.20
C MET A 171 24.01 6.01 -2.13
N SER A 172 24.35 7.24 -2.48
CA SER A 172 25.70 7.47 -3.00
C SER A 172 26.64 7.27 -1.80
N PRO A 173 27.64 6.39 -1.89
CA PRO A 173 28.66 6.25 -0.86
C PRO A 173 29.69 7.39 -0.89
N SER A 174 29.29 8.59 -1.31
CA SER A 174 30.20 9.70 -1.59
C SER A 174 29.87 10.93 -0.75
N ARG A 175 29.93 10.76 0.58
CA ARG A 175 30.10 11.90 1.53
C ARG A 175 30.52 11.45 2.92
N LEU A 176 31.45 10.49 2.97
CA LEU A 176 32.41 10.46 4.07
C LEU A 176 33.67 11.16 3.56
N MET A 177 34.21 12.04 4.41
CA MET A 177 35.41 12.88 4.24
C MET A 177 35.21 14.29 3.67
N ALA A 178 35.05 15.27 4.58
CA ALA A 178 36.05 16.33 4.75
C ALA A 178 35.89 17.01 6.11
N SER A 179 37.03 17.22 6.74
CA SER A 179 37.28 17.70 8.09
C SER A 179 37.25 19.24 8.19
N ILE A 180 36.81 19.76 9.34
CA ILE A 180 37.17 21.00 10.06
C ILE A 180 37.30 22.33 9.26
N ILE A 181 36.60 23.37 9.76
CA ILE A 181 37.04 24.76 10.08
C ILE A 181 35.93 25.79 9.73
N GLY A 182 35.40 26.44 10.77
CA GLY A 182 35.19 27.90 10.86
C GLY A 182 34.39 28.66 9.79
N HIS A 183 33.17 29.03 10.18
CA HIS A 183 32.50 30.34 9.94
C HIS A 183 31.85 30.66 8.56
N PRO A 184 30.85 31.57 8.57
CA PRO A 184 29.63 31.45 7.77
C PRO A 184 29.67 32.32 6.51
N LEU A 185 29.14 31.78 5.40
CA LEU A 185 28.77 32.61 4.25
C LEU A 185 27.41 32.19 3.71
N GLU A 186 26.48 33.13 3.87
CA GLU A 186 25.25 33.31 3.13
C GLU A 186 25.38 32.90 1.66
N ALA A 187 24.55 31.95 1.25
CA ALA A 187 24.16 31.79 -0.14
C ALA A 187 22.64 31.71 -0.19
N VAL A 188 22.05 32.91 -0.32
CA VAL A 188 20.69 33.16 -0.74
C VAL A 188 20.40 32.36 -2.01
N PHE A 189 19.61 31.30 -1.87
CA PHE A 189 18.68 30.89 -2.91
C PHE A 189 17.29 30.92 -2.31
N SER A 190 16.61 32.01 -2.64
CA SER A 190 15.17 32.16 -2.59
C SER A 190 14.50 31.02 -3.37
N SER A 191 13.97 30.06 -2.66
CA SER A 191 12.78 29.33 -3.10
C SER A 191 11.90 29.11 -1.89
N SER A 192 10.78 29.80 -1.91
CA SER A 192 9.72 29.79 -0.90
C SER A 192 9.04 28.42 -0.85
N LEU A 193 9.75 27.42 -0.35
CA LEU A 193 9.14 26.22 0.23
C LEU A 193 9.68 26.05 1.64
N LYS A 194 9.20 26.92 2.54
CA LYS A 194 8.91 26.46 3.91
C LYS A 194 7.76 25.47 3.81
N LEU A 195 8.06 24.28 3.28
CA LEU A 195 7.12 23.18 3.20
C LEU A 195 6.76 22.82 4.62
N VAL A 196 5.49 23.07 4.93
CA VAL A 196 4.81 22.76 6.18
C VAL A 196 5.34 21.41 6.69
N LYS A 197 5.88 21.40 7.92
CA LYS A 197 6.01 20.17 8.71
C LYS A 197 4.60 19.67 9.00
N ALA A 198 3.95 19.10 7.99
CA ALA A 198 2.66 18.46 8.09
C ALA A 198 2.92 17.00 8.41
N SER A 199 2.63 16.64 9.66
CA SER A 199 2.62 15.29 10.17
C SER A 199 2.05 14.30 9.14
N GLY A 200 2.88 13.40 8.63
CA GLY A 200 2.52 12.11 8.05
C GLY A 200 1.73 12.02 6.73
N VAL A 201 1.05 13.06 6.25
CA VAL A 201 0.06 12.92 5.15
C VAL A 201 0.56 13.44 3.79
N ALA A 202 1.32 14.54 3.78
CA ALA A 202 1.94 15.09 2.55
C ALA A 202 3.00 14.19 1.88
N PRO A 203 3.83 13.41 2.61
CA PRO A 203 4.91 12.63 1.99
C PRO A 203 4.41 11.49 1.09
N TYR A 204 3.29 10.84 1.44
CA TYR A 204 2.82 9.67 0.70
C TYR A 204 2.37 10.02 -0.71
N CYS A 205 1.48 11.01 -0.85
CA CYS A 205 0.98 11.43 -2.17
C CYS A 205 2.12 11.99 -3.03
N VAL A 206 3.05 12.75 -2.44
CA VAL A 206 4.21 13.30 -3.16
C VAL A 206 5.17 12.19 -3.61
N ASN A 207 5.58 11.28 -2.71
CA ASN A 207 6.46 10.17 -3.08
C ASN A 207 5.82 9.31 -4.17
N ARG A 208 4.53 9.01 -4.02
CA ARG A 208 3.78 8.23 -5.00
C ARG A 208 3.60 8.96 -6.34
N TYR A 209 3.38 10.28 -6.31
CA TYR A 209 3.34 11.12 -7.51
C TYR A 209 4.68 11.06 -8.26
N VAL A 210 5.79 11.16 -7.52
CA VAL A 210 7.14 11.04 -8.09
C VAL A 210 7.37 9.63 -8.66
N ASP A 211 6.93 8.56 -8.00
CA ASP A 211 7.05 7.20 -8.53
C ASP A 211 6.21 6.98 -9.80
N ASP A 212 5.00 7.54 -9.83
CA ASP A 212 4.07 7.42 -10.94
C ASP A 212 4.50 8.29 -12.15
N ILE A 213 5.15 9.45 -11.92
CA ILE A 213 5.65 10.36 -12.97
C ILE A 213 7.08 10.05 -13.41
N GLY A 214 8.00 9.79 -12.48
CA GLY A 214 9.40 9.52 -12.77
C GLY A 214 9.63 8.28 -13.64
N LYS A 215 8.63 7.40 -13.74
CA LYS A 215 8.64 6.26 -14.68
C LYS A 215 7.94 6.52 -16.02
N LYS A 216 7.26 7.67 -16.22
CA LYS A 216 6.77 8.08 -17.55
C LYS A 216 7.90 8.62 -18.43
N SER A 217 9.01 9.10 -17.86
CA SER A 217 10.17 9.57 -18.61
C SER A 217 11.10 8.47 -19.13
N ASP A 218 10.94 7.22 -18.66
CA ASP A 218 11.80 6.09 -19.03
C ASP A 218 11.21 5.20 -20.14
N VAL A 219 10.18 5.67 -20.86
CA VAL A 219 9.73 5.03 -22.10
C VAL A 219 10.26 5.86 -23.27
N VAL A 220 11.51 5.60 -23.63
CA VAL A 220 12.00 5.81 -25.00
C VAL A 220 11.96 4.44 -25.68
N SER A 221 11.36 4.46 -26.88
CA SER A 221 10.96 3.38 -27.78
C SER A 221 11.90 2.18 -27.92
#